data_AF-A0A212SNI3-F1
#
_entry.id   AF-A0A212SNI3-F1
#
_cell.length_a   1.000
_cell.length_b   1.000
_cell.length_c   1.000
_cell.angle_alpha   90.00
_cell.angle_beta   90.00
_cell.angle_gamma   90.00
#
_symmetry.space_group_name_H-M   'P 1'
#
loop_
_entity.id
_entity.type
_entity.pdbx_description
1 polymer ?
#
loop_
_entity_poly.entity_id
_entity_poly.type
_entity_poly.pdbx_seq_one_letter_code
_entity_poly.pdbx_strand_id
1 'polypeptide(L)'
;MSASSTPPSSGDNQLPQATDPLAWRRHLPALATAAAGINEACDAWDAVSDSLCDADSWPLDDKVYGDGKVKRDAEAWKHAEVFLDHGPEVLAGVRAAADGADYVEGPISDDLRRIRGIDTILIRAEELRHEWNQVMALMDGSQPSVLHLYQERAEEHRNTEGWHYSHELGYKGQALVRVGEYLAHRADTERLAQTERARVALTRSTHNTTAASPASPSVTPASHPPTLGHSR
;
A
#
# COMPACT_ATOMS: atom_id res chain seq x y z
N MET A 1 -13.15 -42.94 -43.43
CA MET A 1 -12.43 -42.26 -42.35
C MET A 1 -12.93 -40.83 -42.29
N SER A 2 -13.86 -40.54 -41.38
CA SER A 2 -14.58 -39.26 -41.30
C SER A 2 -13.93 -38.38 -40.24
N ALA A 3 -13.53 -37.16 -40.62
CA ALA A 3 -13.08 -36.14 -39.67
C ALA A 3 -14.31 -35.41 -39.12
N SER A 4 -14.56 -35.55 -37.82
CA SER A 4 -15.55 -34.74 -37.11
C SER A 4 -14.92 -33.41 -36.73
N SER A 5 -15.50 -32.31 -37.22
CA SER A 5 -15.14 -30.94 -36.82
C SER A 5 -15.97 -30.55 -35.61
N THR A 6 -15.32 -30.37 -34.47
CA THR A 6 -15.92 -29.78 -33.27
C THR A 6 -15.74 -28.26 -33.33
N PRO A 7 -16.79 -27.43 -33.17
CA PRO A 7 -16.61 -25.98 -33.08
C PRO A 7 -16.00 -25.60 -31.72
N PRO A 8 -15.12 -24.58 -31.65
CA PRO A 8 -14.58 -24.13 -30.38
C PRO A 8 -15.67 -23.45 -29.53
N SER A 9 -15.69 -23.87 -28.26
CA SER A 9 -16.47 -23.29 -27.18
C SER A 9 -16.25 -21.78 -27.12
N SER A 10 -17.35 -21.01 -27.09
CA SER A 10 -17.32 -19.59 -26.75
C SER A 10 -16.84 -19.45 -25.31
N GLY A 11 -15.53 -19.22 -25.15
CA GLY A 11 -14.93 -18.89 -23.88
C GLY A 11 -15.42 -17.52 -23.44
N ASP A 12 -16.19 -17.54 -22.36
CA ASP A 12 -16.47 -16.47 -21.42
C ASP A 12 -15.57 -15.24 -21.59
N ASN A 13 -16.19 -14.18 -22.09
CA ASN A 13 -15.65 -12.83 -22.05
C ASN A 13 -15.76 -12.33 -20.59
N GLN A 14 -14.98 -12.94 -19.68
CA GLN A 14 -14.80 -12.47 -18.32
C GLN A 14 -14.07 -11.13 -18.42
N LEU A 15 -14.81 -10.02 -18.30
CA LEU A 15 -14.22 -8.69 -18.13
C LEU A 15 -13.14 -8.79 -17.04
N PRO A 16 -11.90 -8.33 -17.29
CA PRO A 16 -10.85 -8.36 -16.28
C PRO A 16 -11.40 -7.65 -15.04
N GLN A 17 -11.44 -8.36 -13.91
CA GLN A 17 -11.80 -7.77 -12.63
C GLN A 17 -10.89 -6.55 -12.46
N ALA A 18 -11.49 -5.36 -12.43
CA ALA A 18 -10.75 -4.14 -12.18
C ALA A 18 -10.16 -4.27 -10.78
N THR A 19 -8.87 -4.58 -10.69
CA THR A 19 -8.13 -4.59 -9.43
C THR A 19 -8.30 -3.22 -8.80
N ASP A 20 -8.81 -3.16 -7.56
CA ASP A 20 -8.99 -1.90 -6.86
C ASP A 20 -7.61 -1.23 -6.72
N PRO A 21 -7.37 -0.06 -7.36
CA PRO A 21 -6.07 0.60 -7.32
C PRO A 21 -5.67 1.05 -5.91
N LEU A 22 -6.60 1.00 -4.94
CA LEU A 22 -6.39 1.32 -3.53
C LEU A 22 -6.43 0.08 -2.61
N ALA A 23 -6.38 -1.15 -3.14
CA ALA A 23 -6.42 -2.36 -2.31
C ALA A 23 -5.39 -2.36 -1.17
N TRP A 24 -4.21 -1.81 -1.43
CA TRP A 24 -3.10 -1.66 -0.47
C TRP A 24 -3.49 -0.88 0.79
N ARG A 25 -4.47 0.03 0.73
CA ARG A 25 -4.87 0.88 1.87
C ARG A 25 -5.40 0.06 3.05
N ARG A 26 -5.90 -1.15 2.80
CA ARG A 26 -6.41 -2.06 3.84
C ARG A 26 -5.35 -2.44 4.87
N HIS A 27 -4.06 -2.31 4.52
CA HIS A 27 -2.94 -2.66 5.37
C HIS A 27 -2.42 -1.47 6.20
N LEU A 28 -2.87 -0.23 5.93
CA LEU A 28 -2.40 0.95 6.66
C LEU A 28 -2.60 0.85 8.19
N PRO A 29 -3.75 0.37 8.71
CA PRO A 29 -3.93 0.24 10.16
C PRO A 29 -2.96 -0.76 10.80
N ALA A 30 -2.61 -1.84 10.09
CA ALA A 30 -1.65 -2.83 10.57
C ALA A 30 -0.24 -2.23 10.63
N LEU A 31 0.18 -1.50 9.58
CA LEU A 31 1.48 -0.80 9.58
C LEU A 31 1.55 0.31 10.63
N ALA A 32 0.44 1.02 10.88
CA ALA A 32 0.37 2.05 11.92
C ALA A 32 0.59 1.44 13.31
N THR A 33 -0.10 0.33 13.60
CA THR A 33 0.04 -0.43 14.85
C THR A 33 1.46 -0.97 14.99
N ALA A 34 2.02 -1.54 13.92
CA ALA A 34 3.38 -2.06 13.91
C ALA A 34 4.42 -0.97 14.21
N ALA A 35 4.35 0.18 13.53
CA ALA A 35 5.31 1.25 13.80
C ALA A 35 5.17 1.83 15.21
N ALA A 36 3.94 1.90 15.75
CA ALA A 36 3.74 2.30 17.15
C ALA A 36 4.36 1.28 18.11
N GLY A 37 4.17 -0.02 17.88
CA GLY A 37 4.74 -1.07 18.73
C GLY A 37 6.27 -1.13 18.70
N ILE A 38 6.90 -0.85 17.55
CA ILE A 38 8.36 -0.69 17.47
C ILE A 38 8.82 0.46 18.37
N ASN A 39 8.18 1.63 18.25
CA ASN A 39 8.55 2.80 19.05
C ASN A 39 8.28 2.55 20.55
N GLU A 40 7.21 1.85 20.90
CA GLU A 40 6.94 1.46 22.29
C GLU A 40 8.04 0.56 22.85
N ALA A 41 8.55 -0.40 22.05
CA ALA A 41 9.68 -1.23 22.46
C ALA A 41 10.95 -0.38 22.69
N CYS A 42 11.23 0.60 21.82
CA CYS A 42 12.32 1.56 21.98
C CYS A 42 12.14 2.38 23.27
N ASP A 43 10.99 3.04 23.42
CA ASP A 43 10.67 3.94 24.53
C ASP A 43 10.72 3.19 25.88
N ALA A 44 10.21 1.95 25.92
CA ALA A 44 10.25 1.12 27.11
C ALA A 44 11.68 0.75 27.53
N TRP A 45 12.59 0.56 26.56
CA TRP A 45 13.99 0.31 26.83
C TRP A 45 14.72 1.57 27.28
N ASP A 46 14.54 2.68 26.56
CA ASP A 46 15.16 3.97 26.88
C ASP A 46 14.74 4.48 28.27
N ALA A 47 13.51 4.18 28.69
CA ALA A 47 13.02 4.53 30.02
C ALA A 47 13.79 3.85 31.17
N VAL A 48 14.46 2.72 30.92
CA VAL A 48 15.13 1.93 31.97
C VAL A 48 16.63 1.78 31.75
N SER A 49 17.15 1.90 30.53
CA SER A 49 18.54 1.58 30.18
C SER A 49 19.56 2.37 31.00
N ASP A 50 19.33 3.67 31.20
CA ASP A 50 20.27 4.53 31.92
C ASP A 50 20.35 4.17 33.41
N SER A 51 19.24 3.70 33.99
CA SER A 51 19.19 3.25 35.39
C SER A 51 19.95 1.95 35.63
N LEU A 52 20.23 1.20 34.56
CA LEU A 52 21.01 -0.03 34.58
C LEU A 52 22.50 0.22 34.36
N CYS A 53 22.92 1.48 34.21
CA CYS A 53 24.31 1.87 33.98
C CYS A 53 24.87 2.69 35.15
N ASP A 54 26.19 2.68 35.28
CA ASP A 54 26.94 3.56 36.18
C ASP A 54 27.12 4.97 35.58
N ALA A 55 27.83 5.82 36.32
CA ALA A 55 28.09 7.22 35.92
C ALA A 55 28.92 7.35 34.63
N ASP A 56 29.64 6.30 34.24
CA ASP A 56 30.46 6.23 33.03
C ASP A 56 29.70 5.52 31.89
N SER A 57 28.40 5.27 32.06
CA SER A 57 27.51 4.56 31.13
C SER A 57 27.89 3.09 30.88
N TRP A 58 28.60 2.45 31.82
CA TRP A 58 28.82 1.01 31.79
C TRP A 58 27.67 0.29 32.47
N PRO A 59 27.21 -0.87 31.94
CA PRO A 59 26.21 -1.69 32.62
C PRO A 59 26.65 -2.06 34.04
N LEU A 60 25.75 -1.87 35.02
CA LEU A 60 25.94 -2.33 36.40
C LEU A 60 25.93 -3.85 36.49
N ASP A 61 25.16 -4.50 35.62
CA ASP A 61 25.08 -5.94 35.43
C ASP A 61 24.89 -6.24 33.93
N ASP A 62 25.91 -6.83 33.31
CA ASP A 62 25.93 -7.17 31.88
C ASP A 62 24.79 -8.11 31.49
N LYS A 63 24.39 -9.02 32.39
CA LYS A 63 23.32 -9.98 32.11
C LYS A 63 21.98 -9.27 32.12
N VAL A 64 21.67 -8.47 33.14
CA VAL A 64 20.40 -7.74 33.22
C VAL A 64 20.26 -6.75 32.07
N TYR A 65 21.33 -6.03 31.74
CA TYR A 65 21.34 -5.12 30.59
C TYR A 65 21.20 -5.87 29.26
N GLY A 66 21.90 -7.01 29.12
CA GLY A 66 21.78 -7.91 27.98
C GLY A 66 20.36 -8.43 27.77
N ASP A 67 19.77 -9.03 28.81
CA ASP A 67 18.40 -9.56 28.80
C ASP A 67 17.38 -8.48 28.40
N GLY A 68 17.60 -7.23 28.86
CA GLY A 68 16.77 -6.08 28.49
C GLY A 68 16.82 -5.75 26.99
N LYS A 69 18.01 -5.75 26.39
CA LYS A 69 18.16 -5.60 24.93
C LYS A 69 17.51 -6.74 24.17
N VAL A 70 17.69 -7.99 24.61
CA VAL A 70 17.06 -9.17 23.99
C VAL A 70 15.54 -9.01 23.96
N LYS A 71 14.94 -8.56 25.07
CA LYS A 71 13.51 -8.30 25.15
C LYS A 71 13.08 -7.19 24.19
N ARG A 72 13.78 -6.05 24.18
CA ARG A 72 13.50 -4.93 23.26
C ARG A 72 13.54 -5.38 21.81
N ASP A 73 14.60 -6.07 21.42
CA ASP A 73 14.84 -6.52 20.05
C ASP A 73 13.76 -7.51 19.61
N ALA A 74 13.37 -8.42 20.51
CA ALA A 74 12.28 -9.36 20.25
C ALA A 74 10.92 -8.67 20.06
N GLU A 75 10.56 -7.71 20.91
CA GLU A 75 9.31 -6.96 20.76
C GLU A 75 9.30 -6.12 19.47
N ALA A 76 10.40 -5.44 19.17
CA ALA A 76 10.52 -4.65 17.94
C ALA A 76 10.42 -5.53 16.69
N TRP A 77 11.06 -6.71 16.68
CA TRP A 77 11.06 -7.60 15.53
C TRP A 77 9.66 -8.17 15.22
N LYS A 78 8.84 -8.50 16.23
CA LYS A 78 7.44 -8.92 16.01
C LYS A 78 6.65 -7.93 15.16
N HIS A 79 6.89 -6.64 15.38
CA HIS A 79 6.25 -5.59 14.61
C HIS A 79 6.92 -5.35 13.25
N ALA A 80 8.24 -5.55 13.13
CA ALA A 80 8.92 -5.54 11.84
C ALA A 80 8.39 -6.61 10.89
N GLU A 81 8.01 -7.80 11.37
CA GLU A 81 7.41 -8.86 10.55
C GLU A 81 6.11 -8.40 9.86
N VAL A 82 5.31 -7.55 10.50
CA VAL A 82 4.11 -6.95 9.87
C VAL A 82 4.48 -6.03 8.70
N PHE A 83 5.59 -5.30 8.81
CA PHE A 83 6.12 -4.52 7.70
C PHE A 83 6.62 -5.40 6.56
N LEU A 84 7.20 -6.55 6.85
CA LEU A 84 7.63 -7.49 5.82
C LEU A 84 6.44 -8.09 5.06
N ASP A 85 5.34 -8.35 5.74
CA ASP A 85 4.14 -8.94 5.13
C ASP A 85 3.33 -7.94 4.28
N HIS A 86 3.36 -6.65 4.63
CA HIS A 86 2.43 -5.67 4.04
C HIS A 86 3.09 -4.39 3.51
N GLY A 87 4.27 -4.05 4.01
CA GLY A 87 5.03 -2.86 3.64
C GLY A 87 5.33 -2.74 2.14
N PRO A 88 5.76 -3.82 1.45
CA PRO A 88 6.01 -3.76 0.01
C PRO A 88 4.77 -3.39 -0.82
N GLU A 89 3.61 -3.95 -0.49
CA GLU A 89 2.34 -3.64 -1.19
C GLU A 89 1.93 -2.17 -0.95
N VAL A 90 2.00 -1.71 0.30
CA VAL A 90 1.68 -0.32 0.66
C VAL A 90 2.64 0.66 -0.01
N LEU A 91 3.95 0.39 0.01
CA LEU A 91 4.96 1.24 -0.62
C LEU A 91 4.76 1.36 -2.13
N ALA A 92 4.46 0.23 -2.80
CA ALA A 92 4.13 0.24 -4.22
C ALA A 92 2.87 1.05 -4.51
N GLY A 93 1.82 0.88 -3.70
CA GLY A 93 0.57 1.63 -3.79
C GLY A 93 0.77 3.13 -3.62
N VAL A 94 1.53 3.55 -2.60
CA VAL A 94 1.90 4.95 -2.36
C VAL A 94 2.67 5.52 -3.55
N ARG A 95 3.67 4.79 -4.08
CA ARG A 95 4.45 5.23 -5.24
C ARG A 95 3.60 5.38 -6.50
N ALA A 96 2.58 4.54 -6.68
CA ALA A 96 1.66 4.61 -7.80
C ALA A 96 0.61 5.73 -7.66
N ALA A 97 0.21 6.06 -6.43
CA ALA A 97 -0.81 7.09 -6.14
C ALA A 97 -0.23 8.51 -5.98
N ALA A 98 1.05 8.64 -5.66
CA ALA A 98 1.74 9.92 -5.58
C ALA A 98 2.05 10.47 -6.98
N ASP A 99 1.86 11.77 -7.16
CA ASP A 99 2.22 12.51 -8.37
C ASP A 99 3.52 13.30 -8.17
N GLY A 100 4.03 13.90 -9.25
CA GLY A 100 5.29 14.66 -9.19
C GLY A 100 5.24 15.89 -8.28
N ALA A 101 4.07 16.52 -8.11
CA ALA A 101 3.92 17.70 -7.27
C ALA A 101 4.04 17.34 -5.78
N ASP A 102 3.52 16.17 -5.38
CA ASP A 102 3.61 15.67 -4.00
C ASP A 102 5.06 15.60 -3.48
N TYR A 103 6.04 15.32 -4.35
CA TYR A 103 7.45 15.22 -3.98
C TYR A 103 8.18 16.58 -3.85
N VAL A 104 7.61 17.65 -4.40
CA VAL A 104 8.23 18.98 -4.43
C VAL A 104 7.78 19.79 -3.23
N GLU A 105 6.47 19.94 -3.06
CA GLU A 105 5.85 20.77 -2.03
C GLU A 105 4.45 20.24 -1.72
N GLY A 106 3.98 20.42 -0.49
CA GLY A 106 2.65 19.99 -0.09
C GLY A 106 2.65 19.27 1.26
N PRO A 107 1.48 18.83 1.72
CA PRO A 107 1.29 18.30 3.08
C PRO A 107 2.02 16.98 3.34
N ILE A 108 2.42 16.25 2.30
CA ILE A 108 3.10 14.95 2.41
C ILE A 108 4.56 14.96 1.92
N SER A 109 5.09 16.10 1.48
CA SER A 109 6.41 16.16 0.83
C SER A 109 7.56 15.78 1.79
N ASP A 110 7.48 16.20 3.04
CA ASP A 110 8.46 15.87 4.07
C ASP A 110 8.40 14.39 4.46
N ASP A 111 7.21 13.81 4.54
CA ASP A 111 7.03 12.39 4.82
C ASP A 111 7.50 11.53 3.63
N LEU A 112 7.21 11.94 2.39
CA LEU A 112 7.76 11.31 1.17
C LEU A 112 9.30 11.36 1.14
N ARG A 113 9.91 12.44 1.63
CA ARG A 113 11.36 12.52 1.80
C ARG A 113 11.85 11.56 2.89
N ARG A 114 11.13 11.44 4.00
CA ARG A 114 11.49 10.59 5.14
C ARG A 114 11.46 9.10 4.80
N ILE A 115 10.50 8.66 3.99
CA ILE A 115 10.38 7.26 3.56
C ILE A 115 11.37 6.87 2.45
N ARG A 116 12.23 7.78 1.97
CA ARG A 116 13.30 7.40 1.03
C ARG A 116 14.19 6.32 1.64
N GLY A 117 14.50 5.30 0.83
CA GLY A 117 15.31 4.14 1.23
C GLY A 117 14.58 3.09 2.07
N ILE A 118 13.27 3.24 2.33
CA ILE A 118 12.50 2.23 3.08
C ILE A 118 12.43 0.88 2.34
N ASP A 119 12.50 0.87 1.01
CA ASP A 119 12.60 -0.34 0.20
C ASP A 119 13.87 -1.12 0.50
N THR A 120 15.02 -0.45 0.63
CA THR A 120 16.27 -1.11 1.02
C THR A 120 16.15 -1.73 2.40
N ILE A 121 15.52 -1.05 3.35
CA ILE A 121 15.30 -1.58 4.71
C ILE A 121 14.41 -2.83 4.66
N LEU A 122 13.29 -2.77 3.93
CA LEU A 122 12.38 -3.91 3.77
C LEU A 122 13.08 -5.11 3.10
N ILE A 123 13.86 -4.88 2.05
CA ILE A 123 14.61 -5.94 1.37
C ILE A 123 15.61 -6.59 2.32
N ARG A 124 16.39 -5.81 3.07
CA ARG A 124 17.40 -6.34 3.99
C ARG A 124 16.78 -7.10 5.16
N ALA A 125 15.67 -6.62 5.70
CA ALA A 125 14.94 -7.32 6.75
C ALA A 125 14.27 -8.60 6.22
N GLU A 126 13.80 -8.62 4.97
CA GLU A 126 13.28 -9.82 4.33
C GLU A 126 14.37 -10.87 4.08
N GLU A 127 15.54 -10.44 3.61
CA GLU A 127 16.73 -11.31 3.45
C GLU A 127 17.07 -11.97 4.78
N LEU A 128 17.13 -11.18 5.86
CA LEU A 128 17.36 -11.69 7.21
C LEU A 128 16.28 -12.72 7.61
N ARG A 129 15.00 -12.40 7.43
CA ARG A 129 13.90 -13.35 7.71
C ARG A 129 14.06 -14.65 6.92
N HIS A 130 14.44 -14.57 5.65
CA HIS A 130 14.61 -15.72 4.77
C HIS A 130 15.81 -16.59 5.16
N GLU A 131 16.94 -15.98 5.48
CA GLU A 131 18.14 -16.67 5.98
C GLU A 131 17.81 -17.46 7.26
N TRP A 132 17.10 -16.82 8.19
CA TRP A 132 16.71 -17.48 9.44
C TRP A 132 15.70 -18.60 9.25
N ASN A 133 14.72 -18.44 8.36
CA ASN A 133 13.78 -19.52 8.03
C ASN A 133 14.51 -20.75 7.47
N GLN A 134 15.57 -20.55 6.67
CA GLN A 134 16.40 -21.66 6.19
C GLN A 134 17.19 -22.33 7.32
N VAL A 135 17.77 -21.55 8.23
CA VAL A 135 18.47 -22.08 9.42
C VAL A 135 17.52 -22.92 10.27
N MET A 136 16.31 -22.43 10.53
CA MET A 136 15.29 -23.16 11.29
C MET A 136 14.86 -24.46 10.58
N ALA A 137 14.65 -24.41 9.26
CA ALA A 137 14.29 -25.60 8.49
C ALA A 137 15.37 -26.69 8.52
N LEU A 138 16.66 -26.32 8.57
CA LEU A 138 17.75 -27.29 8.72
C LEU A 138 17.76 -27.96 10.10
N MET A 139 17.24 -27.29 11.13
CA MET A 139 17.23 -27.80 12.51
C MET A 139 16.04 -28.73 12.82
N ASP A 140 15.00 -28.73 11.99
CA ASP A 140 13.74 -29.50 12.18
C ASP A 140 13.96 -31.03 12.29
N GLY A 141 15.11 -31.55 11.87
CA GLY A 141 15.52 -32.95 12.06
C GLY A 141 16.08 -33.31 13.44
N SER A 142 16.13 -32.37 14.40
CA SER A 142 16.81 -32.52 15.70
C SER A 142 15.87 -33.02 16.82
N GLN A 143 16.44 -33.49 17.94
CA GLN A 143 15.65 -33.85 19.13
C GLN A 143 14.94 -32.60 19.73
N PRO A 144 13.69 -32.71 20.22
CA PRO A 144 12.89 -31.55 20.62
C PRO A 144 13.51 -30.64 21.70
N SER A 145 14.18 -31.20 22.71
CA SER A 145 14.80 -30.41 23.78
C SER A 145 16.04 -29.64 23.31
N VAL A 146 16.76 -30.20 22.34
CA VAL A 146 17.92 -29.57 21.71
C VAL A 146 17.45 -28.48 20.76
N LEU A 147 16.39 -28.77 19.99
CA LEU A 147 15.75 -27.81 19.09
C LEU A 147 15.29 -26.55 19.82
N HIS A 148 14.67 -26.68 20.99
CA HIS A 148 14.17 -25.52 21.75
C HIS A 148 15.29 -24.55 22.20
N LEU A 149 16.40 -25.08 22.72
CA LEU A 149 17.54 -24.25 23.15
C LEU A 149 18.22 -23.55 21.97
N TYR A 150 18.35 -24.23 20.82
CA TYR A 150 18.90 -23.60 19.63
C TYR A 150 17.96 -22.57 19.02
N GLN A 151 16.65 -22.81 19.08
CA GLN A 151 15.63 -21.90 18.60
C GLN A 151 15.65 -20.58 19.38
N GLU A 152 15.64 -20.62 20.71
CA GLU A 152 15.65 -19.40 21.54
C GLU A 152 16.89 -18.54 21.24
N ARG A 153 18.06 -19.18 21.16
CA ARG A 153 19.33 -18.49 20.88
C ARG A 153 19.42 -17.99 19.43
N ALA A 154 18.82 -18.71 18.50
CA ALA A 154 18.71 -18.31 17.09
C ALA A 154 17.83 -17.07 16.94
N GLU A 155 16.66 -17.08 17.59
CA GLU A 155 15.73 -15.95 17.61
C GLU A 155 16.39 -14.72 18.23
N GLU A 156 17.14 -14.87 19.33
CA GLU A 156 17.92 -13.79 19.94
C GLU A 156 18.92 -13.16 18.94
N HIS A 157 19.69 -14.00 18.23
CA HIS A 157 20.65 -13.51 17.22
C HIS A 157 19.96 -12.77 16.08
N ARG A 158 18.89 -13.35 15.51
CA ARG A 158 18.09 -12.69 14.48
C ARG A 158 17.59 -11.34 14.94
N ASN A 159 17.00 -11.27 16.12
CA ASN A 159 16.40 -10.05 16.61
C ASN A 159 17.46 -8.98 16.86
N THR A 160 18.65 -9.38 17.36
CA THR A 160 19.80 -8.49 17.53
C THR A 160 20.31 -7.94 16.19
N GLU A 161 20.46 -8.80 15.18
CA GLU A 161 20.85 -8.37 13.82
C GLU A 161 19.75 -7.51 13.15
N GLY A 162 18.50 -7.87 13.39
CA GLY A 162 17.30 -7.23 12.86
C GLY A 162 16.90 -5.95 13.57
N TRP A 163 17.51 -5.65 14.71
CA TRP A 163 17.21 -4.46 15.52
C TRP A 163 17.31 -3.19 14.69
N HIS A 164 18.41 -3.02 13.94
CA HIS A 164 18.62 -1.83 13.12
C HIS A 164 17.49 -1.61 12.11
N TYR A 165 17.05 -2.67 11.44
CA TYR A 165 15.96 -2.58 10.47
C TYR A 165 14.62 -2.31 11.16
N SER A 166 14.36 -2.95 12.29
CA SER A 166 13.15 -2.72 13.09
C SER A 166 13.07 -1.25 13.50
N HIS A 167 14.13 -0.70 14.09
CA HIS A 167 14.21 0.71 14.47
C HIS A 167 13.95 1.67 13.29
N GLU A 168 14.59 1.44 12.14
CA GLU A 168 14.35 2.24 10.93
C GLU A 168 12.89 2.16 10.44
N LEU A 169 12.27 0.98 10.53
CA LEU A 169 10.86 0.77 10.19
C LEU A 169 9.91 1.47 11.17
N GLY A 170 10.24 1.56 12.46
CA GLY A 170 9.46 2.36 13.42
C GLY A 170 9.39 3.83 13.02
N TYR A 171 10.54 4.42 12.67
CA TYR A 171 10.62 5.82 12.28
C TYR A 171 10.04 6.11 10.89
N LYS A 172 10.42 5.32 9.87
CA LYS A 172 9.98 5.53 8.48
C LYS A 172 8.56 5.02 8.23
N GLY A 173 8.16 3.96 8.93
CA GLY A 173 6.83 3.35 8.80
C GLY A 173 5.70 4.30 9.18
N GLN A 174 5.86 5.11 10.22
CA GLN A 174 4.89 6.15 10.57
C GLN A 174 4.68 7.17 9.43
N ALA A 175 5.74 7.56 8.74
CA ALA A 175 5.63 8.45 7.59
C ALA A 175 4.98 7.76 6.38
N LEU A 176 5.27 6.48 6.15
CA LEU A 176 4.61 5.70 5.10
C LEU A 176 3.10 5.63 5.32
N VAL A 177 2.67 5.41 6.56
CA VAL A 177 1.25 5.37 6.93
C VAL A 177 0.58 6.70 6.66
N ARG A 178 1.14 7.82 7.15
CA ARG A 178 0.56 9.17 6.92
C ARG A 178 0.42 9.52 5.44
N VAL A 179 1.45 9.21 4.65
CA VAL A 179 1.41 9.39 3.19
C VAL A 179 0.30 8.55 2.58
N GLY A 180 0.22 7.27 2.96
CA GLY A 180 -0.81 6.35 2.48
C GLY A 180 -2.23 6.82 2.81
N GLU A 181 -2.47 7.25 4.04
CA GLU A 181 -3.77 7.78 4.47
C GLU A 181 -4.17 9.03 3.68
N TYR A 182 -3.24 9.97 3.50
CA TYR A 182 -3.48 11.18 2.72
C TYR A 182 -3.84 10.85 1.26
N LEU A 183 -3.06 9.99 0.62
CA LEU A 183 -3.28 9.60 -0.78
C LEU A 183 -4.60 8.84 -0.96
N ALA A 184 -4.94 7.95 -0.03
CA ALA A 184 -6.21 7.23 -0.03
C ALA A 184 -7.39 8.21 0.11
N HIS A 185 -7.29 9.18 1.03
CA HIS A 185 -8.32 10.20 1.23
C HIS A 185 -8.50 11.12 0.01
N ARG A 186 -7.39 11.53 -0.62
CA ARG A 186 -7.41 12.31 -1.88
C ARG A 186 -8.17 11.55 -2.97
N ALA A 187 -7.83 10.28 -3.17
CA ALA A 187 -8.45 9.45 -4.20
C ALA A 187 -9.95 9.19 -3.94
N ASP A 188 -10.36 9.00 -2.68
CA ASP A 188 -11.79 8.87 -2.33
C ASP A 188 -12.57 10.16 -2.63
N THR A 189 -11.98 11.32 -2.32
CA THR A 189 -12.58 12.64 -2.59
C THR A 189 -12.75 12.89 -4.09
N GLU A 190 -11.73 12.57 -4.89
CA GLU A 190 -11.77 12.70 -6.34
C GLU A 190 -12.83 11.79 -6.97
N ARG A 191 -12.93 10.55 -6.48
CA ARG A 191 -13.92 9.56 -6.94
C ARG A 191 -15.35 10.07 -6.67
N LEU A 192 -15.62 10.56 -5.46
CA LEU A 192 -16.92 11.14 -5.11
C LEU A 192 -17.27 12.32 -6.01
N ALA A 193 -16.31 13.23 -6.24
CA ALA A 193 -16.50 14.38 -7.11
C ALA A 193 -16.75 13.98 -8.58
N GLN A 194 -16.13 12.89 -9.06
CA GLN A 194 -16.35 12.36 -10.40
C GLN A 194 -17.73 11.71 -10.54
N THR A 195 -18.17 10.93 -9.54
CA THR A 195 -19.50 10.33 -9.50
C THR A 195 -20.58 11.41 -9.51
N GLU A 196 -20.43 12.49 -8.74
CA GLU A 196 -21.39 13.59 -8.74
C GLU A 196 -21.43 14.33 -10.09
N ARG A 197 -20.27 14.60 -10.69
CA ARG A 197 -20.19 15.18 -12.05
C ARG A 197 -20.88 14.29 -13.10
N ALA A 198 -20.69 12.98 -13.03
CA ALA A 198 -21.34 12.03 -13.93
C ALA A 198 -22.86 11.99 -13.71
N ARG A 199 -23.32 12.03 -12.46
CA ARG A 199 -24.74 12.10 -12.10
C ARG A 199 -25.39 13.37 -12.64
N VAL A 200 -24.79 14.53 -12.42
CA VAL A 200 -25.29 15.82 -12.93
C VAL A 200 -25.35 15.83 -14.45
N ALA A 201 -24.32 15.32 -15.13
CA ALA A 201 -24.31 15.20 -16.59
C ALA A 201 -25.44 14.30 -17.11
N LEU A 202 -25.69 13.17 -16.44
CA LEU A 202 -26.77 12.25 -16.78
C LEU A 202 -28.16 12.89 -16.59
N THR A 203 -28.37 13.62 -15.49
CA THR A 203 -29.62 14.36 -15.26
C THR A 203 -29.83 15.44 -16.33
N ARG A 204 -28.78 16.17 -16.74
CA ARG A 204 -28.89 17.15 -17.83
C ARG A 204 -29.22 16.48 -19.17
N SER A 205 -28.60 15.35 -19.47
CA SER A 205 -28.86 14.62 -20.72
C SER A 205 -30.29 14.08 -20.79
N THR A 206 -30.85 13.58 -19.68
CA THR A 206 -32.23 13.09 -19.64
C THR A 206 -33.26 14.22 -19.82
N HIS A 207 -32.99 15.41 -19.28
CA HIS A 207 -33.88 16.57 -19.45
C HIS A 207 -33.89 17.12 -20.89
N ASN A 208 -32.75 17.08 -21.60
CA ASN A 208 -32.68 17.52 -22.99
C ASN A 208 -33.35 16.54 -23.97
N THR A 209 -33.47 15.26 -23.63
CA THR A 209 -34.11 14.26 -24.51
C THR A 209 -35.64 14.32 -24.47
N THR A 210 -36.26 14.76 -23.37
CA THR A 210 -37.74 14.85 -23.26
C THR A 210 -38.32 16.08 -23.95
N ALA A 211 -37.50 17.09 -24.30
CA ALA A 211 -37.96 18.33 -24.94
C ALA A 211 -37.91 18.33 -26.48
N ALA A 212 -37.39 17.27 -27.11
CA ALA A 212 -37.24 17.22 -28.57
C ALA A 212 -38.29 16.28 -29.22
N SER A 213 -39.52 16.78 -29.35
CA SER A 213 -40.42 16.33 -30.42
C SER A 213 -40.22 17.29 -31.59
N PRO A 214 -39.59 16.90 -32.72
CA PRO A 214 -39.40 17.81 -33.84
C PRO A 214 -40.76 18.04 -34.51
N ALA A 215 -41.28 19.26 -34.42
CA ALA A 215 -42.37 19.69 -35.27
C ALA A 215 -41.88 19.71 -36.73
N SER A 216 -42.47 18.85 -37.56
CA SER A 216 -42.20 18.78 -38.99
C SER A 216 -42.45 20.13 -39.67
N PRO A 217 -41.57 20.61 -40.56
CA PRO A 217 -41.87 21.78 -41.38
C PRO A 217 -42.89 21.40 -42.45
N SER A 218 -44.06 22.02 -42.40
CA SER A 218 -45.10 21.94 -43.43
C SER A 218 -44.64 22.66 -44.70
N VAL A 219 -44.48 21.90 -45.79
CA VAL A 219 -44.20 22.37 -47.15
C VAL A 219 -45.51 22.82 -47.80
N THR A 220 -45.59 24.09 -48.21
CA THR A 220 -46.69 24.63 -49.01
C THR A 220 -46.39 24.45 -50.52
N PRO A 221 -47.37 24.07 -51.37
CA PRO A 221 -47.13 23.78 -52.78
C PRO A 221 -47.15 25.02 -53.69
N ALA A 222 -46.48 24.87 -54.83
CA ALA A 222 -46.30 25.84 -55.89
C ALA A 222 -47.60 26.26 -56.62
N SER A 223 -47.59 27.45 -57.23
CA SER A 223 -48.50 27.82 -58.31
C SER A 223 -47.72 28.49 -59.45
N HIS A 224 -48.00 27.99 -60.65
CA HIS A 224 -47.31 28.16 -61.94
C HIS A 224 -47.66 29.50 -62.66
N PRO A 225 -47.04 29.81 -63.83
CA PRO A 225 -46.73 31.15 -64.34
C PRO A 225 -47.77 31.72 -65.34
N PRO A 226 -47.47 32.86 -66.01
CA PRO A 226 -47.23 32.76 -67.46
C PRO A 226 -46.09 33.63 -68.04
N THR A 227 -45.47 33.06 -69.08
CA THR A 227 -45.08 33.60 -70.43
C THR A 227 -45.41 35.07 -70.75
N LEU A 228 -44.66 35.85 -71.56
CA LEU A 228 -44.03 35.63 -72.88
C LEU A 228 -43.27 36.94 -73.27
N GLY A 229 -42.24 36.89 -74.13
CA GLY A 229 -41.98 38.00 -75.08
C GLY A 229 -40.54 38.34 -75.49
N HIS A 230 -40.10 37.76 -76.61
CA HIS A 230 -39.31 38.31 -77.74
C HIS A 230 -38.01 39.13 -77.49
N SER A 231 -36.84 38.60 -77.87
CA SER A 231 -36.19 38.63 -79.20
C SER A 231 -35.54 39.97 -79.56
N ARG A 232 -34.20 40.03 -79.60
CA ARG A 232 -33.41 39.95 -80.83
C ARG A 232 -31.94 39.67 -80.52
#